data_AF-A0A9Q3ENC1-F1
#
_entry.id   AF-A0A9Q3ENC1-F1
#
_cell.length_a   1.000
_cell.length_b   1.000
_cell.length_c   1.000
_cell.angle_alpha   90.00
_cell.angle_beta   90.00
_cell.angle_gamma   90.00
#
_symmetry.space_group_name_H-M   'P 1'
#
loop_
_entity.id
_entity.type
_entity.pdbx_description
1 polymer ?
#
loop_
_entity_poly.entity_id
_entity_poly.type
_entity_poly.pdbx_seq_one_letter_code
_entity_poly.pdbx_strand_id
1 'polypeptide(L)'
;MAEKFNEKEATSIPILDGTNYSEWYLRMCFLLQSKDLLEVCEKAIGQDATPSAVNRWTKLSFEAITTITSRINNCVFLEVINSKTSDKANLLCSKINEQYASKRAMNKGRVWMNWRKANYSGNLHHYIEETRKFLLELDSVSVKMPSEILSYIILGKLAGDSKLNQVVELLTLNEEIINKPDQILSRLQEYSNHCQTKDTCLNTSSPASALVSSSNEPYRILYYCSNGKHNPKCLTHKKEECFAENPHLRPQK
;
A
#
# COMPACT_ATOMS: atom_id res chain seq x y z
N MET A 1 -33.17 -23.82 -19.20
CA MET A 1 -32.72 -23.89 -17.80
C MET A 1 -32.30 -22.48 -17.42
N ALA A 2 -33.03 -21.84 -16.49
CA ALA A 2 -32.67 -20.53 -15.99
C ALA A 2 -31.51 -20.70 -15.00
N GLU A 3 -30.33 -20.22 -15.36
CA GLU A 3 -29.21 -20.11 -14.43
C GLU A 3 -29.63 -19.20 -13.28
N LYS A 4 -29.71 -19.77 -12.08
CA LYS A 4 -29.90 -19.02 -10.85
C LYS A 4 -28.65 -18.16 -10.64
N PHE A 5 -28.75 -16.91 -11.05
CA PHE A 5 -27.78 -15.88 -10.70
C PHE A 5 -27.68 -15.81 -9.16
N ASN A 6 -26.50 -16.09 -8.64
CA ASN A 6 -26.25 -16.26 -7.22
C ASN A 6 -26.38 -14.90 -6.51
N GLU A 7 -27.36 -14.76 -5.61
CA GLU A 7 -27.61 -13.56 -4.78
C GLU A 7 -26.34 -13.00 -4.10
N LYS A 8 -25.33 -13.83 -3.89
CA LYS A 8 -24.04 -13.45 -3.30
C LYS A 8 -23.18 -12.52 -4.16
N GLU A 9 -23.35 -12.48 -5.48
CA GLU A 9 -22.60 -11.54 -6.33
C GLU A 9 -23.19 -10.13 -6.30
N ALA A 10 -24.51 -10.01 -6.10
CA ALA A 10 -25.20 -8.74 -5.93
C ALA A 10 -24.77 -8.03 -4.62
N THR A 11 -24.36 -8.76 -3.58
CA THR A 11 -23.85 -8.18 -2.33
C THR A 11 -22.48 -7.50 -2.43
N SER A 12 -21.78 -7.61 -3.57
CA SER A 12 -20.43 -7.04 -3.75
C SER A 12 -20.41 -5.63 -4.35
N ILE A 13 -21.53 -5.13 -4.89
CA ILE A 13 -21.58 -3.80 -5.51
C ILE A 13 -21.98 -2.77 -4.45
N PRO A 14 -21.15 -1.75 -4.17
CA PRO A 14 -21.49 -0.71 -3.20
C PRO A 14 -22.69 0.10 -3.69
N ILE A 15 -23.35 0.83 -2.79
CA ILE A 15 -24.36 1.83 -3.18
C ILE A 15 -23.62 3.10 -3.59
N LEU A 16 -23.91 3.65 -4.77
CA LEU A 16 -23.35 4.94 -5.19
C LEU A 16 -23.85 6.04 -4.25
N ASP A 17 -22.93 6.73 -3.59
CA ASP A 17 -23.21 7.85 -2.69
C ASP A 17 -22.55 9.17 -3.12
N GLY A 18 -21.86 9.14 -4.26
CA GLY A 18 -21.12 10.26 -4.83
C GLY A 18 -19.65 10.35 -4.42
N THR A 19 -19.19 9.53 -3.47
CA THR A 19 -17.77 9.48 -3.05
C THR A 19 -17.03 8.29 -3.65
N ASN A 20 -17.74 7.21 -3.96
CA ASN A 20 -17.24 5.90 -4.37
C ASN A 20 -17.44 5.58 -5.87
N TYR A 21 -17.62 6.61 -6.72
CA TYR A 21 -17.97 6.42 -8.14
C TYR A 21 -17.03 5.49 -8.91
N SER A 22 -15.71 5.57 -8.71
CA SER A 22 -14.76 4.73 -9.47
C SER A 22 -14.96 3.23 -9.20
N GLU A 23 -15.05 2.85 -7.93
CA GLU A 23 -15.29 1.46 -7.52
C GLU A 23 -16.69 1.00 -7.95
N TRP A 24 -17.69 1.85 -7.70
CA TRP A 24 -19.06 1.58 -8.11
C TRP A 24 -19.16 1.35 -9.62
N TYR A 25 -18.55 2.22 -10.43
CA TYR A 25 -18.60 2.18 -11.88
C TYR A 25 -18.01 0.88 -12.42
N LEU A 26 -16.80 0.50 -11.98
CA LEU A 26 -16.17 -0.74 -12.41
C LEU A 26 -17.03 -1.97 -12.10
N ARG A 27 -17.51 -2.08 -10.85
CA ARG A 27 -18.35 -3.21 -10.44
C ARG A 27 -19.71 -3.22 -11.14
N MET A 28 -20.30 -2.05 -11.36
CA MET A 28 -21.56 -1.90 -12.10
C MET A 28 -21.39 -2.26 -13.58
N CYS A 29 -20.30 -1.86 -14.22
CA CYS A 29 -19.98 -2.25 -15.59
C CYS A 29 -19.89 -3.76 -15.74
N PHE A 30 -19.20 -4.45 -14.82
CA PHE A 30 -19.15 -5.92 -14.83
C PHE A 30 -20.53 -6.56 -14.67
N LEU A 31 -21.38 -6.02 -13.78
CA LEU A 31 -22.76 -6.52 -13.61
C LEU A 31 -23.64 -6.28 -14.84
N LEU A 32 -23.53 -5.11 -15.46
CA LEU A 32 -24.28 -4.79 -16.67
C LEU A 32 -23.82 -5.67 -17.83
N GLN A 33 -22.52 -5.96 -17.92
CA GLN A 33 -21.96 -6.83 -18.95
C GLN A 33 -22.40 -8.28 -18.75
N SER A 34 -22.43 -8.79 -17.52
CA SER A 34 -22.87 -10.17 -17.24
C SER A 34 -24.37 -10.39 -17.50
N LYS A 35 -25.15 -9.32 -17.60
CA LYS A 35 -26.58 -9.34 -17.93
C LYS A 35 -26.90 -8.93 -19.36
N ASP A 36 -25.90 -8.71 -20.22
CA ASP A 36 -26.08 -8.18 -21.58
C ASP A 36 -26.81 -6.81 -21.62
N LEU A 37 -26.68 -6.00 -20.57
CA LEU A 37 -27.31 -4.68 -20.42
C LEU A 37 -26.36 -3.52 -20.74
N LEU A 38 -25.05 -3.78 -20.87
CA LEU A 38 -24.07 -2.71 -21.06
C LEU A 38 -24.29 -1.92 -22.36
N GLU A 39 -24.69 -2.59 -23.44
CA GLU A 39 -24.84 -1.93 -24.75
C GLU A 39 -25.92 -0.84 -24.74
N VAL A 40 -27.03 -1.06 -24.04
CA VAL A 40 -28.11 -0.06 -23.92
C VAL A 40 -27.76 1.12 -23.02
N CYS A 41 -26.69 1.00 -22.23
CA CYS A 41 -26.14 2.06 -21.39
C CYS A 41 -25.11 2.93 -22.13
N GLU A 42 -24.49 2.42 -23.19
CA GLU A 42 -23.45 3.13 -23.95
C GLU A 42 -24.00 3.79 -25.22
N LYS A 43 -24.99 3.16 -25.85
CA LYS A 43 -25.49 3.58 -27.16
C LYS A 43 -26.95 4.00 -27.09
N ALA A 44 -27.34 4.88 -28.00
CA ALA A 44 -28.75 5.05 -28.33
C ALA A 44 -29.16 3.99 -29.37
N ILE A 45 -30.43 3.62 -29.38
CA ILE A 45 -30.97 2.80 -30.48
C ILE A 45 -30.84 3.55 -31.82
N GLY A 46 -30.49 2.84 -32.89
CA GLY A 46 -30.42 3.40 -34.23
C GLY A 46 -31.77 3.91 -34.73
N GLN A 47 -31.76 4.99 -35.51
CA GLN A 47 -32.99 5.63 -36.03
C GLN A 47 -33.76 4.72 -37.00
N ASP A 48 -33.06 3.81 -37.68
CA ASP A 48 -33.65 2.87 -38.66
C ASP A 48 -34.03 1.51 -38.03
N ALA A 49 -34.15 1.44 -36.70
CA ALA A 49 -34.45 0.19 -36.01
C ALA A 49 -35.89 -0.29 -36.29
N THR A 50 -36.03 -1.60 -36.49
CA THR A 50 -37.35 -2.22 -36.64
C THR A 50 -38.18 -2.09 -35.36
N PRO A 51 -39.52 -2.07 -35.43
CA PRO A 51 -40.38 -1.99 -34.24
C PRO A 51 -40.09 -3.08 -33.19
N SER A 52 -39.73 -4.29 -33.62
CA SER A 52 -39.33 -5.39 -32.74
C SER A 52 -38.01 -5.12 -32.02
N ALA A 53 -37.04 -4.51 -32.71
CA ALA A 53 -35.77 -4.09 -32.10
C ALA A 53 -35.99 -2.96 -31.08
N VAL A 54 -36.85 -1.98 -31.40
CA VAL A 54 -37.26 -0.92 -30.47
C VAL A 54 -37.86 -1.50 -29.19
N ASN A 55 -38.82 -2.40 -29.30
CA ASN A 55 -39.45 -3.03 -28.13
C ASN A 55 -38.45 -3.82 -27.27
N ARG A 56 -37.53 -4.57 -27.90
CA ARG A 56 -36.45 -5.27 -27.18
C ARG A 56 -35.55 -4.28 -26.45
N TRP A 57 -35.13 -3.23 -27.13
CA TRP A 57 -34.26 -2.19 -26.58
C TRP A 57 -34.90 -1.46 -25.39
N THR A 58 -36.19 -1.12 -25.48
CA THR A 58 -36.93 -0.49 -24.38
C THR A 58 -36.97 -1.39 -23.15
N LYS A 59 -37.17 -2.70 -23.31
CA LYS A 59 -37.14 -3.66 -22.19
C LYS A 59 -35.76 -3.73 -21.54
N LEU A 60 -34.70 -3.87 -22.34
CA LEU A 60 -33.32 -3.89 -21.85
C LEU A 60 -32.96 -2.57 -21.16
N SER A 61 -33.38 -1.43 -21.73
CA SER A 61 -33.20 -0.10 -21.15
C SER A 61 -33.85 -0.02 -19.77
N PHE A 62 -35.09 -0.49 -19.62
CA PHE A 62 -35.78 -0.49 -18.34
C PHE A 62 -35.12 -1.42 -17.31
N GLU A 63 -34.65 -2.59 -17.74
CA GLU A 63 -33.92 -3.52 -16.89
C GLU A 63 -32.57 -2.95 -16.42
N ALA A 64 -31.84 -2.27 -17.31
CA ALA A 64 -30.61 -1.56 -16.99
C ALA A 64 -30.87 -0.44 -15.98
N ILE A 65 -31.90 0.39 -16.21
CA ILE A 65 -32.30 1.46 -15.29
C ILE A 65 -32.63 0.89 -13.92
N THR A 66 -33.43 -0.18 -13.84
CA THR A 66 -33.82 -0.82 -12.58
C THR A 66 -32.61 -1.40 -11.85
N THR A 67 -31.68 -2.01 -12.59
CA THR A 67 -30.44 -2.53 -12.03
C THR A 67 -29.57 -1.41 -11.45
N ILE A 68 -29.41 -0.30 -12.19
CA ILE A 68 -28.64 0.87 -11.74
C ILE A 68 -29.30 1.53 -10.54
N THR A 69 -30.61 1.80 -10.58
CA THR A 69 -31.33 2.50 -9.50
C THR A 69 -31.38 1.69 -8.22
N SER A 70 -31.32 0.35 -8.29
CA SER A 70 -31.17 -0.51 -7.10
C SER A 70 -29.83 -0.33 -6.38
N ARG A 71 -28.86 0.34 -7.00
CA ARG A 71 -27.48 0.52 -6.50
C ARG A 71 -27.06 1.98 -6.39
N ILE A 72 -28.00 2.90 -6.31
CA ILE A 72 -27.74 4.31 -5.99
C ILE A 72 -28.54 4.72 -4.76
N ASN A 73 -28.04 5.68 -3.99
CA ASN A 73 -28.79 6.22 -2.86
C ASN A 73 -29.86 7.23 -3.32
N ASN A 74 -30.70 7.67 -2.38
CA ASN A 74 -31.80 8.61 -2.67
C ASN A 74 -31.31 9.97 -3.20
N CYS A 75 -30.19 10.49 -2.69
CA CYS A 75 -29.64 11.77 -3.15
C CYS A 75 -29.22 11.68 -4.63
N VAL A 76 -28.48 10.62 -4.98
CA VAL A 76 -28.05 10.34 -6.34
C VAL A 76 -29.28 10.15 -7.24
N PHE A 77 -30.27 9.38 -6.79
CA PHE A 77 -31.52 9.16 -7.53
C PHE A 77 -32.18 10.48 -7.93
N LEU A 78 -32.38 11.39 -6.98
CA LEU A 78 -33.00 12.70 -7.24
C LEU A 78 -32.17 13.59 -8.17
N GLU A 79 -30.84 13.47 -8.14
CA GLU A 79 -29.94 14.22 -9.02
C GLU A 79 -30.00 13.70 -10.47
N VAL A 80 -30.05 12.38 -10.67
CA VAL A 80 -29.87 11.76 -12.00
C VAL A 80 -31.18 11.37 -12.69
N ILE A 81 -32.23 11.00 -11.97
CA ILE A 81 -33.51 10.57 -12.53
C ILE A 81 -34.42 11.78 -12.79
N ASN A 82 -34.80 11.99 -14.04
CA ASN A 82 -35.76 13.01 -14.46
C ASN A 82 -36.49 12.57 -15.74
N SER A 83 -37.36 13.43 -16.28
CA SER A 83 -38.16 13.14 -17.49
C SER A 83 -37.35 12.81 -18.75
N LYS A 84 -36.03 13.05 -18.76
CA LYS A 84 -35.14 12.71 -19.89
C LYS A 84 -34.38 11.40 -19.68
N THR A 85 -34.20 10.94 -18.45
CA THR A 85 -33.36 9.79 -18.08
C THR A 85 -34.16 8.61 -17.53
N SER A 86 -35.43 8.80 -17.18
CA SER A 86 -36.28 7.77 -16.58
C SER A 86 -36.60 6.59 -17.50
N ASP A 87 -36.47 6.76 -18.81
CA ASP A 87 -36.81 5.76 -19.85
C ASP A 87 -35.60 5.34 -20.71
N LYS A 88 -34.49 6.08 -20.61
CA LYS A 88 -33.31 5.94 -21.48
C LYS A 88 -32.06 5.65 -20.65
N ALA A 89 -31.66 4.38 -20.62
CA ALA A 89 -30.49 3.91 -19.86
C ALA A 89 -29.20 4.61 -20.28
N ASN A 90 -29.00 4.86 -21.58
CA ASN A 90 -27.83 5.56 -22.08
C ASN A 90 -27.73 7.01 -21.59
N LEU A 91 -28.87 7.71 -21.52
CA LEU A 91 -28.90 9.08 -21.00
C LEU A 91 -28.71 9.10 -19.48
N LEU A 92 -29.27 8.13 -18.76
CA LEU A 92 -29.02 7.96 -17.33
C LEU A 92 -27.54 7.73 -17.05
N CYS A 93 -26.90 6.78 -17.75
CA CYS A 93 -25.49 6.46 -17.58
C CYS A 93 -24.60 7.65 -17.93
N SER A 94 -24.91 8.35 -19.02
CA SER A 94 -24.19 9.58 -19.41
C SER A 94 -24.29 10.64 -18.32
N LYS A 95 -25.48 10.87 -17.76
CA LYS A 95 -25.68 11.86 -16.69
C LYS A 95 -24.98 11.47 -15.39
N ILE A 96 -25.01 10.20 -14.99
CA ILE A 96 -24.25 9.70 -13.84
C ILE A 96 -22.75 9.94 -14.09
N ASN A 97 -22.26 9.60 -15.27
CA ASN A 97 -20.87 9.82 -15.65
C ASN A 97 -20.52 11.32 -15.62
N GLU A 98 -21.32 12.20 -16.22
CA GLU A 98 -21.08 13.65 -16.17
C GLU A 98 -21.06 14.20 -14.74
N GLN A 99 -21.99 13.80 -13.89
CA GLN A 99 -22.13 14.31 -12.52
C GLN A 99 -21.03 13.79 -11.58
N TYR A 100 -20.69 12.50 -11.67
CA TYR A 100 -19.78 11.87 -10.72
C TYR A 100 -18.37 11.65 -11.29
N ALA A 101 -18.20 11.66 -12.61
CA ALA A 101 -16.89 11.77 -13.25
C ALA A 101 -16.39 13.21 -13.35
N SER A 102 -17.23 14.26 -13.36
CA SER A 102 -16.74 15.63 -13.14
C SER A 102 -16.28 15.83 -11.69
N LYS A 103 -16.97 15.21 -10.73
CA LYS A 103 -16.43 14.96 -9.40
C LYS A 103 -15.14 14.13 -9.44
N ARG A 104 -14.67 13.50 -10.54
CA ARG A 104 -13.27 12.98 -10.60
C ARG A 104 -12.26 14.10 -10.46
N ALA A 105 -12.42 15.29 -11.03
CA ALA A 105 -11.46 16.38 -10.79
C ALA A 105 -11.45 16.79 -9.30
N MET A 106 -12.63 16.87 -8.69
CA MET A 106 -12.76 17.11 -7.24
C MET A 106 -12.29 15.91 -6.40
N ASN A 107 -12.44 14.67 -6.87
CA ASN A 107 -12.01 13.45 -6.21
C ASN A 107 -10.50 13.30 -6.31
N LYS A 108 -9.89 13.64 -7.46
CA LYS A 108 -8.44 13.81 -7.63
C LYS A 108 -7.93 14.82 -6.61
N GLY A 109 -8.60 15.98 -6.52
CA GLY A 109 -8.33 16.98 -5.49
C GLY A 109 -8.48 16.44 -4.06
N ARG A 110 -9.55 15.70 -3.76
CA ARG A 110 -9.82 15.13 -2.42
C ARG A 110 -8.78 14.08 -2.03
N VAL A 111 -8.52 13.10 -2.90
CA VAL A 111 -7.50 12.05 -2.69
C VAL A 111 -6.14 12.71 -2.49
N TRP A 112 -5.78 13.68 -3.34
CA TRP A 112 -4.55 14.45 -3.19
C TRP A 112 -4.48 15.20 -1.85
N MET A 113 -5.53 15.91 -1.47
CA MET A 113 -5.56 16.67 -0.22
C MET A 113 -5.55 15.76 1.02
N ASN A 114 -6.19 14.59 0.95
CA ASN A 114 -6.16 13.58 2.02
C ASN A 114 -4.75 13.00 2.18
N TRP A 115 -4.11 12.59 1.08
CA TRP A 115 -2.72 12.11 1.12
C TRP A 115 -1.76 13.18 1.61
N ARG A 116 -1.93 14.43 1.15
CA ARG A 116 -1.13 15.57 1.62
C ARG A 116 -1.23 15.76 3.13
N LYS A 117 -2.45 15.66 3.70
CA LYS A 117 -2.69 15.79 5.15
C LYS A 117 -2.19 14.58 5.96
N ALA A 118 -2.14 13.40 5.37
CA ALA A 118 -1.67 12.19 6.05
C ALA A 118 -0.19 12.35 6.43
N ASN A 119 0.11 12.44 7.72
CA ASN A 119 1.47 12.57 8.22
C ASN A 119 1.89 11.30 8.96
N TYR A 120 3.20 11.10 9.04
CA TYR A 120 3.76 10.03 9.85
C TYR A 120 3.50 10.29 11.34
N SER A 121 2.99 9.28 12.04
CA SER A 121 2.56 9.37 13.45
C SER A 121 3.41 8.51 14.40
N GLY A 122 4.60 8.07 13.97
CA GLY A 122 5.49 7.22 14.77
C GLY A 122 5.34 5.71 14.55
N ASN A 123 4.36 5.27 13.75
CA ASN A 123 4.20 3.86 13.36
C ASN A 123 4.53 3.68 11.87
N LEU A 124 5.72 3.13 11.59
CA LEU A 124 6.22 2.96 10.23
C LEU A 124 5.41 1.93 9.42
N HIS A 125 4.93 0.86 10.06
CA HIS A 125 4.13 -0.15 9.38
C HIS A 125 2.79 0.43 8.90
N HIS A 126 2.07 1.09 9.80
CA HIS A 126 0.81 1.76 9.48
C HIS A 126 1.00 2.82 8.39
N TYR A 127 2.08 3.60 8.46
CA TYR A 127 2.41 4.59 7.44
C TYR A 127 2.63 3.96 6.06
N ILE A 128 3.35 2.84 5.98
CA ILE A 128 3.60 2.12 4.73
C ILE A 128 2.29 1.62 4.12
N GLU A 129 1.44 0.98 4.93
CA GLU A 129 0.14 0.47 4.47
C GLU A 129 -0.77 1.59 3.95
N GLU A 130 -0.92 2.68 4.71
CA GLU A 130 -1.71 3.84 4.29
C GLU A 130 -1.14 4.48 3.02
N THR A 131 0.18 4.58 2.91
CA THR A 131 0.82 5.14 1.70
C THR A 131 0.54 4.26 0.48
N ARG A 132 0.60 2.93 0.60
CA ARG A 132 0.22 2.02 -0.49
C ARG A 132 -1.23 2.21 -0.91
N LYS A 133 -2.16 2.36 0.04
CA LYS A 133 -3.56 2.66 -0.26
C LYS A 133 -3.70 3.97 -1.03
N PHE A 134 -3.01 5.04 -0.60
CA PHE A 134 -3.04 6.32 -1.31
C PHE A 134 -2.46 6.23 -2.73
N LEU A 135 -1.39 5.47 -2.96
CA LEU A 135 -0.84 5.27 -4.29
C LEU A 135 -1.85 4.56 -5.22
N LEU A 136 -2.52 3.52 -4.72
CA LEU A 136 -3.59 2.84 -5.46
C LEU A 136 -4.78 3.76 -5.74
N GLU A 137 -5.18 4.57 -4.76
CA GLU A 137 -6.24 5.55 -4.93
C GLU A 137 -5.87 6.60 -6.00
N LEU A 138 -4.65 7.13 -5.96
CA LEU A 138 -4.13 8.10 -6.94
C LEU A 138 -4.11 7.53 -8.36
N ASP A 139 -3.72 6.27 -8.52
CA ASP A 139 -3.77 5.57 -9.80
C ASP A 139 -5.22 5.38 -10.27
N SER A 140 -6.12 4.98 -9.36
CA SER A 140 -7.55 4.81 -9.65
C SER A 140 -8.23 6.10 -10.13
N VAL A 141 -7.82 7.26 -9.61
CA VAL A 141 -8.31 8.57 -10.07
C VAL A 141 -7.50 9.14 -11.23
N SER A 142 -6.50 8.41 -11.74
CA SER A 142 -5.63 8.80 -12.85
C SER A 142 -4.94 10.15 -12.59
N VAL A 143 -4.38 10.34 -11.39
CA VAL A 143 -3.46 11.43 -11.09
C VAL A 143 -2.07 10.98 -11.52
N LYS A 144 -1.56 11.53 -12.63
CA LYS A 144 -0.21 11.25 -13.09
C LYS A 144 0.77 12.19 -12.39
N MET A 145 1.71 11.64 -11.64
CA MET A 145 2.80 12.36 -11.00
C MET A 145 4.11 11.65 -11.35
N PRO A 146 5.22 12.37 -11.57
CA PRO A 146 6.52 11.72 -11.72
C PRO A 146 6.83 10.87 -10.49
N SER A 147 7.25 9.63 -10.71
CA SER A 147 7.55 8.66 -9.65
C SER A 147 8.60 9.18 -8.67
N GLU A 148 9.60 9.91 -9.16
CA GLU A 148 10.62 10.59 -8.35
C GLU A 148 10.01 11.58 -7.34
N ILE A 149 9.04 12.40 -7.79
CA ILE A 149 8.37 13.36 -6.90
C ILE A 149 7.55 12.64 -5.83
N LEU A 150 6.87 11.54 -6.19
CA LEU A 150 6.14 10.71 -5.22
C LEU A 150 7.10 10.16 -4.15
N SER A 151 8.25 9.65 -4.57
CA SER A 151 9.29 9.15 -3.68
C SER A 151 9.79 10.20 -2.69
N TYR A 152 10.09 11.42 -3.16
CA TYR A 152 10.49 12.52 -2.28
C TYR A 152 9.38 12.93 -1.30
N ILE A 153 8.11 12.91 -1.71
CA ILE A 153 6.98 13.19 -0.81
C ILE A 153 6.87 12.12 0.28
N ILE A 154 7.03 10.84 -0.07
CA ILE A 154 7.00 9.72 0.88
C ILE A 154 8.12 9.89 1.91
N LEU A 155 9.36 10.02 1.43
CA LEU A 155 10.54 10.18 2.29
C LEU A 155 10.47 11.47 3.14
N GLY A 156 10.02 12.58 2.55
CA GLY A 156 9.88 13.86 3.24
C GLY A 156 8.89 13.84 4.40
N LYS A 157 7.84 13.01 4.34
CA LYS A 157 6.90 12.80 5.45
C LYS A 157 7.53 12.04 6.63
N LEU A 158 8.64 11.34 6.41
CA LEU A 158 9.38 10.59 7.44
C LEU A 158 10.57 11.37 8.02
N ALA A 159 11.10 12.35 7.28
CA ALA A 159 12.29 13.14 7.65
C ALA A 159 12.14 13.97 8.96
N GLY A 160 10.93 14.02 9.54
CA GLY A 160 10.69 14.63 10.86
C GLY A 160 11.03 13.73 12.05
N ASP A 161 11.21 12.42 11.84
CA ASP A 161 11.58 11.47 12.91
C ASP A 161 13.08 11.17 12.86
N SER A 162 13.79 11.56 13.92
CA SER A 162 15.24 11.37 14.04
C SER A 162 15.68 9.91 13.93
N LYS A 163 14.81 8.95 14.28
CA LYS A 163 15.08 7.51 14.16
C LYS A 163 15.09 7.02 12.70
N LEU A 164 14.48 7.78 11.80
CA LEU A 164 14.34 7.43 10.38
C LEU A 164 15.29 8.23 9.48
N ASN A 165 15.92 9.28 9.98
CA ASN A 165 16.78 10.16 9.17
C ASN A 165 17.86 9.40 8.38
N GLN A 166 18.56 8.44 8.99
CA GLN A 166 19.61 7.68 8.32
C GLN A 166 19.07 6.84 7.16
N VAL A 167 17.94 6.14 7.36
CA VAL A 167 17.34 5.33 6.29
C VAL A 167 16.73 6.22 5.21
N VAL A 168 16.13 7.35 5.58
CA VAL A 168 15.59 8.34 4.64
C VAL A 168 16.70 8.92 3.76
N GLU A 169 17.83 9.31 4.33
CA GLU A 169 18.97 9.86 3.59
C GLU A 169 19.56 8.81 2.62
N LEU A 170 19.79 7.58 3.09
CA LEU A 170 20.25 6.47 2.26
C LEU A 170 19.34 6.19 1.05
N LEU A 171 18.02 6.23 1.26
CA LEU A 171 17.05 6.02 0.18
C LEU A 171 16.96 7.23 -0.77
N THR A 172 17.15 8.44 -0.25
CA THR A 172 17.13 9.69 -1.03
C THR A 172 18.32 9.75 -2.01
N LEU A 173 19.49 9.30 -1.58
CA LEU A 173 20.73 9.31 -2.38
C LEU A 173 20.81 8.17 -3.40
N ASN A 174 19.89 7.20 -3.36
CA ASN A 174 19.89 6.06 -4.27
C ASN A 174 19.07 6.35 -5.54
N GLU A 175 19.75 6.74 -6.61
CA GLU A 175 19.14 7.11 -7.91
C GLU A 175 18.32 5.98 -8.56
N GLU A 176 18.67 4.72 -8.31
CA GLU A 176 17.95 3.56 -8.87
C GLU A 176 16.60 3.32 -8.19
N ILE A 177 16.52 3.64 -6.89
CA ILE A 177 15.34 3.41 -6.04
C ILE A 177 14.44 4.63 -6.03
N ILE A 178 14.98 5.85 -6.10
CA ILE A 178 14.19 7.10 -6.00
C ILE A 178 13.14 7.21 -7.11
N ASN A 179 13.37 6.59 -8.27
CA ASN A 179 12.42 6.57 -9.37
C ASN A 179 11.28 5.54 -9.19
N LYS A 180 11.25 4.79 -8.08
CA LYS A 180 10.34 3.67 -7.84
C LYS A 180 9.74 3.71 -6.42
N PRO A 181 8.62 4.42 -6.22
CA PRO A 181 7.93 4.55 -4.93
C PRO A 181 7.65 3.21 -4.23
N ASP A 182 7.27 2.18 -4.98
CA ASP A 182 6.99 0.85 -4.42
C ASP A 182 8.24 0.17 -3.83
N GLN A 183 9.41 0.43 -4.42
CA GLN A 183 10.68 -0.09 -3.90
C GLN A 183 11.08 0.65 -2.63
N ILE A 184 10.84 1.96 -2.53
CA ILE A 184 11.03 2.72 -1.29
C ILE A 184 10.20 2.12 -0.16
N LEU A 185 8.91 1.89 -0.40
CA LEU A 185 8.01 1.33 0.61
C LEU A 185 8.45 -0.08 1.03
N SER A 186 8.95 -0.89 0.09
CA SER A 186 9.50 -2.22 0.38
C SER A 186 10.77 -2.14 1.24
N ARG A 187 11.71 -1.22 0.94
CA ARG A 187 12.92 -1.02 1.75
C ARG A 187 12.63 -0.47 3.14
N LEU A 188 11.65 0.43 3.27
CA LEU A 188 11.18 0.90 4.58
C LEU A 188 10.55 -0.24 5.39
N GLN A 189 9.85 -1.16 4.74
CA GLN A 189 9.29 -2.34 5.40
C GLN A 189 10.39 -3.30 5.86
N GLU A 190 11.40 -3.55 5.04
CA GLU A 190 12.59 -4.33 5.42
C GLU A 190 13.30 -3.72 6.63
N TYR A 191 13.49 -2.39 6.64
CA TYR A 191 14.05 -1.66 7.77
C TYR A 191 13.21 -1.84 9.04
N SER A 192 11.89 -1.67 8.95
CA SER A 192 10.97 -1.88 10.08
C SER A 192 11.09 -3.28 10.67
N ASN A 193 11.12 -4.31 9.81
CA ASN A 193 11.26 -5.70 10.24
C ASN A 193 12.62 -5.94 10.90
N HIS A 194 13.70 -5.35 10.37
CA HIS A 194 15.02 -5.48 10.95
C HIS A 194 15.13 -4.82 12.34
N CYS A 195 14.54 -3.63 12.54
CA CYS A 195 14.48 -3.00 13.85
C CYS A 195 13.71 -3.85 14.87
N GLN A 196 12.54 -4.38 14.49
CA GLN A 196 11.74 -5.24 15.37
C GLN A 196 12.47 -6.52 15.77
N THR A 197 13.20 -7.17 14.85
CA THR A 197 14.01 -8.36 15.16
C THR A 197 15.13 -8.04 16.14
N LYS A 198 15.81 -6.89 16.00
CA LYS A 198 16.84 -6.45 16.96
C LYS A 198 16.25 -6.18 18.35
N ASP A 199 15.10 -5.51 18.43
CA ASP A 199 14.43 -5.24 19.71
C ASP A 199 13.91 -6.53 20.37
N THR A 200 13.43 -7.48 19.57
CA THR A 200 12.99 -8.80 20.06
C THR A 200 14.17 -9.62 20.58
N CYS A 201 15.32 -9.61 19.89
CA CYS A 201 16.53 -10.29 20.35
C CYS A 201 17.14 -9.68 21.62
N LEU A 202 16.95 -8.38 21.86
CA LEU A 202 17.40 -7.70 23.09
C LEU A 202 16.45 -7.95 24.28
N ASN A 203 15.16 -8.16 24.01
CA ASN A 203 14.14 -8.38 25.04
C ASN A 203 13.95 -9.86 25.42
N THR A 204 14.46 -10.81 24.63
CA THR A 204 14.53 -12.23 25.00
C THR A 204 15.90 -12.58 25.60
N SER A 205 16.21 -12.01 26.77
CA SER A 205 17.26 -12.56 27.62
C SER A 205 16.71 -13.80 28.36
N SER A 206 16.59 -14.91 27.64
CA SER A 206 16.52 -16.25 28.23
C SER A 206 17.56 -17.13 27.54
N PRO A 207 18.48 -17.78 28.27
CA PRO A 207 19.57 -18.51 27.66
C PRO A 207 19.05 -19.88 27.25
N ALA A 208 18.82 -20.12 25.96
CA ALA A 208 18.57 -21.47 25.47
C ALA A 208 19.20 -21.69 24.10
N SER A 209 20.36 -22.35 24.15
CA SER A 209 20.93 -23.28 23.18
C SER A 209 20.74 -22.96 21.69
N ALA A 210 21.67 -22.18 21.16
CA ALA A 210 21.88 -22.11 19.72
C ALA A 210 22.67 -23.35 19.25
N LEU A 211 22.04 -24.18 18.41
CA LEU A 211 22.75 -25.05 17.47
C LEU A 211 23.40 -24.15 16.41
N VAL A 212 24.65 -23.77 16.63
CA VAL A 212 25.48 -23.09 15.63
C VAL A 212 26.32 -24.15 14.92
N SER A 213 26.01 -24.41 13.65
CA SER A 213 26.92 -25.10 12.74
C SER A 213 28.18 -24.26 12.59
N SER A 214 29.32 -24.88 12.93
CA SER A 214 30.62 -24.25 13.08
C SER A 214 31.21 -23.78 11.75
N SER A 215 31.46 -22.48 11.65
CA SER A 215 32.55 -21.94 10.84
C SER A 215 32.78 -20.49 11.23
N ASN A 216 33.48 -20.30 12.35
CA ASN A 216 34.43 -19.22 12.59
C ASN A 216 35.07 -19.45 13.97
N GLU A 217 36.40 -19.47 13.98
CA GLU A 217 37.22 -19.74 15.16
C GLU A 217 36.79 -18.86 16.35
N PRO A 218 36.72 -19.42 17.58
CA PRO A 218 36.40 -18.61 18.74
C PRO A 218 37.52 -17.60 18.94
N TYR A 219 37.16 -16.31 18.99
CA TYR A 219 38.06 -15.27 19.48
C TYR A 219 38.60 -15.71 20.84
N ARG A 220 39.88 -16.12 20.89
CA ARG A 220 40.54 -16.45 22.16
C ARG A 220 40.61 -15.16 22.96
N ILE A 221 39.81 -15.09 24.02
CA ILE A 221 39.93 -14.01 25.01
C ILE A 221 41.32 -14.14 25.63
N LEU A 222 42.25 -13.27 25.21
CA LEU A 222 43.60 -13.23 25.73
C LEU A 222 43.60 -12.43 27.05
N TYR A 223 43.85 -13.11 28.15
CA TYR A 223 44.06 -12.47 29.45
C TYR A 223 45.51 -12.01 29.54
N TYR A 224 45.72 -10.69 29.61
CA TYR A 224 47.04 -10.09 29.77
C TYR A 224 47.42 -9.93 31.25
N CYS A 225 48.71 -10.02 31.54
CA CYS A 225 49.29 -9.70 32.83
C CYS A 225 49.77 -8.24 32.80
N SER A 226 49.34 -7.43 33.77
CA SER A 226 49.61 -5.99 33.82
C SER A 226 49.89 -5.52 35.25
N ASN A 227 50.48 -4.34 35.41
CA ASN A 227 50.76 -3.69 36.70
C ASN A 227 51.65 -4.52 37.65
N GLY A 228 52.67 -5.18 37.13
CA GLY A 228 53.64 -5.87 37.99
C GLY A 228 53.18 -7.22 38.53
N LYS A 229 52.02 -7.75 38.09
CA LYS A 229 51.41 -8.97 38.64
C LYS A 229 50.96 -9.93 37.54
N HIS A 230 51.16 -11.22 37.76
CA HIS A 230 50.60 -12.27 36.91
C HIS A 230 49.08 -12.38 37.07
N ASN A 231 48.37 -12.53 35.95
CA ASN A 231 46.94 -12.81 35.93
C ASN A 231 46.73 -14.33 35.96
N PRO A 232 46.10 -14.91 37.00
CA PRO A 232 45.90 -16.36 37.11
C PRO A 232 45.06 -16.98 35.99
N LYS A 233 44.32 -16.16 35.24
CA LYS A 233 43.53 -16.58 34.07
C LYS A 233 44.36 -16.57 32.77
N CYS A 234 45.61 -16.11 32.83
CA CYS A 234 46.51 -16.14 31.69
C CYS A 234 46.99 -17.58 31.45
N LEU A 235 46.62 -18.13 30.29
CA LEU A 235 47.01 -19.49 29.90
C LEU A 235 48.29 -19.51 29.05
N THR A 236 48.87 -18.34 28.74
CA THR A 236 50.00 -18.24 27.81
C THR A 236 51.36 -18.50 28.44
N HIS A 237 51.48 -18.35 29.77
CA HIS A 237 52.70 -18.60 30.54
C HIS A 237 52.34 -18.85 32.00
N LYS A 238 53.22 -19.51 32.77
CA LYS A 238 53.04 -19.71 34.21
C LYS A 238 53.49 -18.47 35.00
N LYS A 239 53.04 -18.36 36.25
CA LYS A 239 53.39 -17.25 37.15
C LYS A 239 54.91 -17.00 37.25
N GLU A 240 55.70 -18.07 37.31
CA GLU A 240 57.17 -18.02 37.44
C GLU A 240 57.84 -17.35 36.22
N GLU A 241 57.25 -17.50 35.04
CA GLU A 241 57.79 -17.02 33.75
C GLU A 241 57.14 -15.70 33.31
N CYS A 242 56.29 -15.11 34.16
CA CYS A 242 55.57 -13.89 33.84
C CYS A 242 56.50 -12.68 33.84
N PHE A 243 56.75 -12.08 32.68
CA PHE A 243 57.59 -10.87 32.57
C PHE A 243 56.98 -9.63 33.26
N ALA A 244 55.68 -9.63 33.53
CA ALA A 244 55.07 -8.56 34.32
C ALA A 244 55.47 -8.67 35.80
N GLU A 245 55.60 -9.88 36.35
CA GLU A 245 55.97 -10.12 37.76
C GLU A 245 57.50 -10.26 37.94
N ASN A 246 58.19 -10.81 36.94
CA ASN A 246 59.64 -11.00 36.89
C ASN A 246 60.28 -10.27 35.69
N PRO A 247 60.39 -8.92 35.72
CA PRO A 247 60.90 -8.15 34.59
C PRO A 247 62.35 -8.46 34.20
N HIS A 248 63.15 -9.01 35.13
CA HIS A 248 64.54 -9.40 34.92
C HIS A 248 64.71 -10.62 34.02
N LEU A 249 63.66 -11.44 33.84
CA LEU A 249 63.65 -12.59 32.92
C LEU A 249 63.34 -12.17 31.47
N ARG A 250 62.99 -10.90 31.25
CA ARG A 250 62.69 -10.41 29.91
C ARG A 250 63.98 -10.44 29.08
N PRO A 251 63.99 -11.11 27.90
CA PRO A 251 65.17 -11.13 27.06
C PRO A 251 65.54 -9.69 26.69
N GLN A 252 66.79 -9.30 26.96
CA GLN A 252 67.31 -8.02 26.49
C GLN A 252 67.41 -8.07 24.97
N LYS A 253 66.95 -7.01 24.32
CA LYS A 253 66.86 -6.91 22.87
C LYS A 253 68.21 -6.58 22.26
#